data_AF-K9TB62-F1
#
_entry.id   AF-K9TB62-F1
#
_cell.length_a   1.000
_cell.length_b   1.000
_cell.length_c   1.000
_cell.angle_alpha   90.00
_cell.angle_beta   90.00
_cell.angle_gamma   90.00
#
_symmetry.space_group_name_H-M   'P 1'
#
loop_
_entity.id
_entity.type
_entity.pdbx_description
1 polymer ?
#
loop_
_entity_poly.entity_id
_entity_poly.type
_entity_poly.pdbx_seq_one_letter_code
_entity_poly.pdbx_strand_id
1 'polypeptide(L)'
;MSLMIEVSIQAWLKPTEKTEHSRGLNMSNPTNEENVQPPQLSEIQSQLSQLSSQLAEIKPYPEQISSLSEQVSQLEERLMLVSDVHRYGKLQQDLASGNWFEADKETVNVILDVAGKPIEELTPEDIRNFPCNAIATIDLLWLRYSQKRFGFSIQLGIYQTLGGNLETTLEQDRKLIEKLGERVGWRENNRWRKCDKLDYSPNAPVGCHPSRWWNSPYGSKMTNYFLARLMACDL
;
A
#
# COMPACT_ATOMS: atom_id res chain seq x y z
N MET A 1 -4.23 11.35 6.46
CA MET A 1 -3.80 12.58 7.17
C MET A 1 -2.27 12.70 7.11
N SER A 2 -1.70 12.96 5.93
CA SER A 2 -0.24 12.95 5.76
C SER A 2 0.22 13.89 4.63
N LEU A 3 -0.31 15.13 4.61
CA LEU A 3 0.07 16.15 3.62
C LEU A 3 0.18 17.57 4.20
N MET A 4 0.32 17.73 5.52
CA MET A 4 0.41 19.03 6.19
C MET A 4 1.66 19.17 7.08
N ILE A 5 2.80 18.60 6.67
CA ILE A 5 4.07 18.80 7.41
C ILE A 5 5.23 19.25 6.50
N GLU A 6 5.20 19.03 5.19
CA GLU A 6 6.36 19.33 4.32
C GLU A 6 6.54 20.80 3.90
N VAL A 7 5.59 21.70 4.17
CA VAL A 7 5.69 23.09 3.66
C VAL A 7 6.51 24.03 4.57
N SER A 8 6.86 23.63 5.79
CA SER A 8 7.39 24.59 6.78
C SER A 8 8.93 24.66 6.92
N ILE A 9 9.72 23.86 6.18
CA ILE A 9 11.18 23.83 6.37
C ILE A 9 11.94 24.76 5.41
N GLN A 10 11.35 25.15 4.27
CA GLN A 10 12.05 25.94 3.22
C GLN A 10 12.09 27.47 3.47
N ALA A 11 11.49 27.99 4.55
CA ALA A 11 11.44 29.42 4.82
C ALA A 11 12.65 29.98 5.60
N TRP A 12 13.49 29.12 6.20
CA TRP A 12 14.52 29.53 7.17
C TRP A 12 15.96 29.61 6.62
N LEU A 13 16.18 29.35 5.33
CA LEU A 13 17.52 29.38 4.70
C LEU A 13 17.67 30.52 3.67
N LYS A 14 17.31 31.75 4.04
CA LYS A 14 17.73 32.94 3.26
C LYS A 14 18.84 33.68 4.01
N PRO A 15 20.03 33.88 3.42
CA PRO A 15 21.06 34.74 4.00
C PRO A 15 20.52 36.18 4.03
N THR A 16 20.56 36.83 5.18
CA THR A 16 20.27 38.26 5.28
C THR A 16 21.48 39.06 4.81
N GLU A 17 21.33 39.78 3.70
CA GLU A 17 22.27 40.81 3.25
C GLU A 17 22.37 41.90 4.33
N LYS A 18 23.56 42.10 4.88
CA LYS A 18 23.87 43.26 5.73
C LYS A 18 24.16 44.46 4.82
N THR A 19 23.26 45.43 4.79
CA THR A 19 23.55 46.77 4.26
C THR A 19 24.48 47.51 5.20
N GLU A 20 25.71 47.75 4.78
CA GLU A 20 26.66 48.65 5.42
C GLU A 20 26.23 50.11 5.21
N HIS A 21 26.09 50.87 6.29
CA HIS A 21 25.98 52.33 6.25
C HIS A 21 27.16 52.93 7.00
N SER A 22 28.15 53.39 6.24
CA SER A 22 29.35 54.03 6.75
C SER A 22 29.03 55.46 7.19
N ARG A 23 29.06 55.73 8.49
CA ARG A 23 29.26 57.08 9.03
C ARG A 23 30.37 57.01 10.07
N GLY A 24 31.54 57.48 9.66
CA GLY A 24 32.68 57.67 10.55
C GLY A 24 32.41 58.81 11.53
N LEU A 25 32.61 58.54 12.81
CA LEU A 25 33.06 59.51 13.80
C LEU A 25 34.01 58.77 14.74
N ASN A 26 35.26 59.22 14.72
CA ASN A 26 36.38 58.72 15.49
C ASN A 26 36.42 59.50 16.81
N MET A 27 36.25 58.86 17.97
CA MET A 27 36.70 59.41 19.25
C MET A 27 36.94 58.31 20.29
N SER A 28 38.19 58.28 20.76
CA SER A 28 38.66 57.84 22.09
C SER A 28 38.40 56.41 22.54
N ASN A 29 39.50 55.66 22.65
CA ASN A 29 39.65 54.48 23.51
C ASN A 29 39.28 54.82 24.96
N PRO A 30 38.50 53.95 25.61
CA PRO A 30 38.82 53.56 26.97
C PRO A 30 38.93 52.04 27.07
N THR A 31 40.01 51.62 27.75
CA THR A 31 40.09 50.44 28.62
C THR A 31 39.58 49.09 28.12
N ASN A 32 40.49 48.10 28.12
CA ASN A 32 40.21 46.67 28.08
C ASN A 32 39.07 46.30 29.06
N GLU A 33 37.83 46.35 28.61
CA GLU A 33 36.78 45.48 29.13
C GLU A 33 37.09 44.11 28.55
N GLU A 34 37.58 43.20 29.40
CA GLU A 34 37.55 41.78 29.09
C GLU A 34 36.16 41.47 28.55
N ASN A 35 36.10 41.02 27.30
CA ASN A 35 34.89 40.61 26.61
C ASN A 35 34.36 39.33 27.27
N VAL A 36 33.86 39.45 28.51
CA VAL A 36 33.23 38.39 29.25
C VAL A 36 31.83 38.28 28.68
N GLN A 37 31.67 37.41 27.67
CA GLN A 37 30.34 37.06 27.18
C GLN A 37 29.45 36.70 28.37
N PRO A 38 28.19 37.18 28.41
CA PRO A 38 27.26 36.83 29.48
C PRO A 38 27.20 35.31 29.65
N PRO A 39 27.24 34.76 30.86
CA PRO A 39 27.31 33.32 31.09
C PRO A 39 26.14 32.54 30.45
N GLN A 40 25.01 33.19 30.22
CA GLN A 40 23.88 32.59 29.49
C GLN A 40 24.14 32.45 27.98
N LEU A 41 24.92 33.35 27.37
CA LEU A 41 25.22 33.32 25.94
C LEU A 41 26.22 32.20 25.60
N SER A 42 27.22 31.98 26.44
CA SER A 42 28.18 30.86 26.29
C SER A 42 27.49 29.51 26.49
N GLU A 43 26.56 29.42 27.45
CA GLU A 43 25.73 28.24 27.67
C GLU A 43 24.89 27.91 26.43
N ILE A 44 24.21 28.91 25.85
CA ILE A 44 23.41 28.74 24.62
C ILE A 44 24.28 28.32 23.43
N GLN A 45 25.47 28.91 23.27
CA GLN A 45 26.40 28.52 22.21
C GLN A 45 26.89 27.09 22.37
N SER A 46 27.19 26.67 23.60
CA SER A 46 27.54 25.28 23.92
C SER A 46 26.39 24.33 23.54
N GLN A 47 25.16 24.64 23.96
CA GLN A 47 23.98 23.85 23.63
C GLN A 47 23.72 23.78 22.12
N LEU A 48 23.88 24.89 21.38
CA LEU A 48 23.74 24.89 19.92
C LEU A 48 24.82 24.04 19.24
N SER A 49 26.05 24.08 19.74
CA SER A 49 27.13 23.24 19.22
C SER A 49 26.82 21.75 19.43
N GLN A 50 26.30 21.41 20.61
CA GLN A 50 25.93 20.05 20.99
C GLN A 50 24.70 19.55 20.21
N LEU A 51 23.70 20.41 19.96
CA LEU A 51 22.57 20.08 19.11
C LEU A 51 23.01 19.90 17.65
N SER A 52 23.95 20.73 17.17
CA SER A 52 24.46 20.61 15.79
C SER A 52 25.21 19.30 15.56
N SER A 53 25.97 18.82 16.56
CA SER A 53 26.66 17.53 16.49
C SER A 53 25.67 16.36 16.52
N GLN A 54 24.67 16.41 17.42
CA GLN A 54 23.59 15.41 17.45
C GLN A 54 22.82 15.35 16.13
N LEU A 55 22.56 16.50 15.50
CA LEU A 55 21.83 16.57 14.24
C LEU A 55 22.67 16.02 13.07
N ALA A 56 24.00 16.18 13.11
CA ALA A 56 24.92 15.57 12.16
C ALA A 56 24.95 14.03 12.29
N GLU A 57 24.86 13.49 13.51
CA GLU A 57 24.73 12.06 13.75
C GLU A 57 23.40 11.50 13.25
N ILE A 58 22.32 12.28 13.26
CA ILE A 58 20.99 11.83 12.83
C ILE A 58 20.78 11.89 11.31
N LYS A 59 21.50 12.79 10.63
CA LYS A 59 21.35 13.06 9.20
C LYS A 59 21.45 11.83 8.27
N PRO A 60 22.25 10.77 8.55
CA PRO A 60 22.36 9.60 7.68
C PRO A 60 21.20 8.59 7.83
N TYR A 61 20.46 8.60 8.95
CA TYR A 61 19.45 7.58 9.21
C TYR A 61 18.30 7.55 8.20
N PRO A 62 17.78 8.68 7.66
CA PRO A 62 16.73 8.64 6.64
C PRO A 62 17.14 7.86 5.38
N GLU A 63 18.38 8.04 4.91
CA GLU A 63 18.91 7.32 3.74
C GLU A 63 19.11 5.83 4.05
N GLN A 64 19.64 5.52 5.25
CA GLN A 64 19.79 4.14 5.70
C GLN A 64 18.45 3.42 5.86
N ILE A 65 17.43 4.09 6.42
CA ILE A 65 16.06 3.56 6.56
C ILE A 65 15.45 3.31 5.18
N SER A 66 15.61 4.24 4.24
CA SER A 66 15.15 4.06 2.86
C SER A 66 15.83 2.85 2.20
N SER A 67 17.15 2.75 2.31
CA SER A 67 17.91 1.62 1.76
C SER A 67 17.52 0.29 2.40
N LEU A 68 17.32 0.25 3.72
CA LEU A 68 16.94 -0.95 4.43
C LEU A 68 15.51 -1.37 4.09
N SER A 69 14.59 -0.40 3.95
CA SER A 69 13.22 -0.64 3.50
C SER A 69 13.20 -1.25 2.10
N GLU A 70 14.09 -0.81 1.21
CA GLU A 70 14.22 -1.38 -0.13
C GLU A 70 14.81 -2.79 -0.09
N GLN A 71 15.85 -3.03 0.72
CA GLN A 71 16.43 -4.36 0.93
C GLN A 71 15.42 -5.35 1.52
N VAL A 72 14.63 -4.94 2.51
CA VAL A 72 13.54 -5.76 3.07
C VAL A 72 12.51 -6.07 1.98
N SER A 73 12.09 -5.07 1.21
CA SER A 73 11.13 -5.26 0.12
C SER A 73 11.63 -6.25 -0.95
N GLN A 74 12.93 -6.26 -1.23
CA GLN A 74 13.58 -7.20 -2.16
C GLN A 74 13.73 -8.60 -1.55
N LEU A 75 14.05 -8.69 -0.25
CA LEU A 75 14.16 -9.96 0.45
C LEU A 75 12.80 -10.64 0.61
N GLU A 76 11.74 -9.89 0.92
CA GLU A 76 10.36 -10.38 0.97
C GLU A 76 9.93 -10.95 -0.38
N GLU A 77 10.26 -10.27 -1.48
CA GLU A 77 10.00 -10.74 -2.83
C GLU A 77 10.73 -12.06 -3.10
N ARG A 78 12.03 -12.12 -2.79
CA ARG A 78 12.80 -13.36 -2.95
C ARG A 78 12.26 -14.48 -2.08
N LEU A 79 11.86 -14.20 -0.84
CA LEU A 79 11.40 -15.20 0.13
C LEU A 79 10.00 -15.75 -0.19
N MET A 80 9.07 -14.90 -0.64
CA MET A 80 7.76 -15.33 -1.15
C MET A 80 7.90 -16.30 -2.32
N LEU A 81 8.99 -16.21 -3.09
CA LEU A 81 9.17 -16.99 -4.30
C LEU A 81 9.95 -18.30 -4.08
N VAL A 82 10.77 -18.48 -3.04
CA VAL A 82 11.74 -19.63 -2.97
C VAL A 82 11.12 -21.04 -3.15
N SER A 83 9.84 -21.24 -2.82
CA SER A 83 9.15 -22.52 -3.07
C SER A 83 8.12 -22.49 -4.21
N ASP A 84 7.64 -21.32 -4.63
CA ASP A 84 6.54 -21.16 -5.60
C ASP A 84 6.83 -20.11 -6.71
N VAL A 85 8.11 -19.77 -6.97
CA VAL A 85 8.52 -18.76 -8.00
C VAL A 85 7.82 -19.05 -9.33
N HIS A 86 7.77 -20.33 -9.71
CA HIS A 86 7.21 -20.77 -10.98
C HIS A 86 5.70 -20.58 -11.04
N ARG A 87 4.99 -20.75 -9.91
CA ARG A 87 3.54 -20.64 -9.83
C ARG A 87 3.09 -19.20 -9.92
N TYR A 88 3.69 -18.30 -9.14
CA TYR A 88 3.25 -16.90 -9.07
C TYR A 88 4.02 -15.95 -9.99
N GLY A 89 5.12 -16.39 -10.58
CA GLY A 89 6.04 -15.53 -11.32
C GLY A 89 5.39 -14.80 -12.50
N LYS A 90 4.50 -15.47 -13.24
CA LYS A 90 3.78 -14.82 -14.34
C LYS A 90 2.79 -13.76 -13.85
N LEU A 91 2.02 -14.08 -12.81
CA LEU A 91 1.11 -13.12 -12.17
C LEU A 91 1.88 -11.88 -11.68
N GLN A 92 3.01 -12.11 -11.02
CA GLN A 92 3.89 -11.04 -10.56
C GLN A 92 4.39 -10.17 -11.73
N GLN A 93 4.85 -10.78 -12.82
CA GLN A 93 5.35 -10.06 -13.99
C GLN A 93 4.26 -9.19 -14.63
N ASP A 94 3.05 -9.74 -14.80
CA ASP A 94 1.92 -9.01 -15.37
C ASP A 94 1.50 -7.84 -14.48
N LEU A 95 1.45 -8.05 -13.16
CA LEU A 95 1.15 -6.99 -12.18
C LEU A 95 2.22 -5.89 -12.16
N ALA A 96 3.49 -6.27 -12.14
CA ALA A 96 4.62 -5.34 -12.16
C ALA A 96 4.65 -4.46 -13.42
N SER A 97 4.18 -5.03 -14.55
CA SER A 97 4.09 -4.33 -15.83
C SER A 97 2.81 -3.50 -15.98
N GLY A 98 1.89 -3.55 -15.01
CA GLY A 98 0.58 -2.89 -15.09
C GLY A 98 -0.38 -3.55 -16.09
N ASN A 99 -0.13 -4.79 -16.49
CA ASN A 99 -0.98 -5.57 -17.41
C ASN A 99 -2.16 -6.19 -16.64
N TRP A 100 -3.02 -5.35 -16.05
CA TRP A 100 -4.09 -5.77 -15.15
C TRP A 100 -5.03 -6.83 -15.75
N PHE A 101 -5.28 -6.76 -17.06
CA PHE A 101 -6.12 -7.73 -17.77
C PHE A 101 -5.51 -9.12 -17.83
N GLU A 102 -4.20 -9.22 -18.08
CA GLU A 102 -3.47 -10.50 -18.09
C GLU A 102 -3.31 -11.03 -16.66
N ALA A 103 -2.97 -10.16 -15.71
CA ALA A 103 -2.87 -10.51 -14.29
C ALA A 103 -4.19 -11.08 -13.72
N ASP A 104 -5.33 -10.52 -14.12
CA ASP A 104 -6.66 -11.01 -13.71
C ASP A 104 -6.95 -12.42 -14.26
N LYS A 105 -6.52 -12.71 -15.50
CA LYS A 105 -6.60 -14.09 -16.05
C LYS A 105 -5.64 -15.03 -15.33
N GLU A 106 -4.41 -14.58 -15.12
CA GLU A 106 -3.39 -15.40 -14.46
C GLU A 106 -3.74 -15.69 -13.01
N THR A 107 -4.44 -14.78 -12.32
CA THR A 107 -4.97 -15.03 -10.98
C THR A 107 -5.89 -16.26 -10.95
N VAL A 108 -6.75 -16.43 -11.96
CA VAL A 108 -7.58 -17.64 -12.06
C VAL A 108 -6.72 -18.87 -12.30
N ASN A 109 -5.74 -18.81 -13.20
CA ASN A 109 -4.83 -19.92 -13.49
C ASN A 109 -4.08 -20.38 -12.23
N VAL A 110 -3.55 -19.43 -11.45
CA VAL A 110 -2.85 -19.69 -10.19
C VAL A 110 -3.78 -20.37 -9.18
N ILE A 111 -5.02 -19.89 -9.04
CA ILE A 111 -5.98 -20.51 -8.12
C ILE A 111 -6.28 -21.96 -8.55
N LEU A 112 -6.46 -22.20 -9.84
CA LEU A 112 -6.71 -23.56 -10.37
C LEU A 112 -5.50 -24.47 -10.22
N ASP A 113 -4.28 -23.96 -10.43
CA ASP A 113 -3.03 -24.71 -10.22
C ASP A 113 -2.87 -25.12 -8.74
N VAL A 114 -3.14 -24.21 -7.80
CA VAL A 114 -3.12 -24.51 -6.36
C VAL A 114 -4.20 -25.52 -5.97
N ALA A 115 -5.40 -25.40 -6.55
CA ALA A 115 -6.47 -26.36 -6.31
C ALA A 115 -6.20 -27.74 -6.95
N GLY A 116 -5.29 -27.80 -7.94
CA GLY A 116 -4.96 -29.01 -8.68
C GLY A 116 -6.12 -29.56 -9.52
N LYS A 117 -7.10 -28.70 -9.86
CA LYS A 117 -8.34 -29.09 -10.55
C LYS A 117 -8.79 -28.01 -11.54
N PRO A 118 -9.42 -28.38 -12.66
CA PRO A 118 -10.07 -27.41 -13.54
C PRO A 118 -11.28 -26.78 -12.86
N ILE A 119 -11.72 -25.62 -13.35
CA ILE A 119 -12.81 -24.85 -12.73
C ILE A 119 -14.12 -25.64 -12.70
N GLU A 120 -14.36 -26.51 -13.68
CA GLU A 120 -15.56 -27.36 -13.82
C GLU A 120 -15.62 -28.52 -12.81
N GLU A 121 -14.53 -28.79 -12.10
CA GLU A 121 -14.44 -29.84 -11.07
C GLU A 121 -14.32 -29.27 -9.65
N LEU A 122 -14.23 -27.94 -9.51
CA LEU A 122 -14.13 -27.31 -8.21
C LEU A 122 -15.43 -27.48 -7.41
N THR A 123 -15.29 -28.06 -6.23
CA THR A 123 -16.39 -28.23 -5.28
C THR A 123 -16.36 -27.14 -4.21
N PRO A 124 -17.49 -26.91 -3.52
CA PRO A 124 -17.49 -26.06 -2.32
C PRO A 124 -16.49 -26.50 -1.24
N GLU A 125 -16.19 -27.80 -1.13
CA GLU A 125 -15.20 -28.31 -0.19
C GLU A 125 -13.78 -27.88 -0.56
N ASP A 126 -13.45 -27.89 -1.85
CA ASP A 126 -12.16 -27.42 -2.34
C ASP A 126 -11.95 -25.94 -1.98
N ILE A 127 -13.00 -25.11 -2.11
CA ILE A 127 -12.94 -23.70 -1.73
C ILE A 127 -12.81 -23.51 -0.22
N ARG A 128 -13.56 -24.28 0.58
CA ARG A 128 -13.49 -24.20 2.05
C ARG A 128 -12.11 -24.56 2.59
N ASN A 129 -11.40 -25.47 1.92
CA ASN A 129 -10.06 -25.90 2.30
C ASN A 129 -8.95 -25.20 1.51
N PHE A 130 -9.28 -24.27 0.61
CA PHE A 130 -8.29 -23.63 -0.26
C PHE A 130 -7.19 -22.95 0.58
N PRO A 131 -5.89 -23.17 0.31
CA PRO A 131 -4.83 -22.78 1.24
C PRO A 131 -4.77 -21.26 1.50
N CYS A 132 -4.79 -20.85 2.78
CA CYS A 132 -4.76 -19.44 3.15
C CYS A 132 -3.47 -18.75 2.70
N ASN A 133 -2.34 -19.46 2.74
CA ASN A 133 -1.06 -18.93 2.24
C ASN A 133 -1.13 -18.58 0.74
N ALA A 134 -1.81 -19.39 -0.07
CA ALA A 134 -1.98 -19.10 -1.49
C ALA A 134 -2.84 -17.86 -1.73
N ILE A 135 -3.95 -17.72 -0.98
CA ILE A 135 -4.80 -16.52 -1.01
C ILE A 135 -3.96 -15.29 -0.63
N ALA A 136 -3.23 -15.37 0.49
CA ALA A 136 -2.40 -14.27 0.98
C ALA A 136 -1.31 -13.87 -0.02
N THR A 137 -0.65 -14.83 -0.66
CA THR A 137 0.36 -14.53 -1.70
C THR A 137 -0.26 -13.82 -2.90
N ILE A 138 -1.39 -14.29 -3.41
CA ILE A 138 -2.11 -13.62 -4.51
C ILE A 138 -2.50 -12.19 -4.10
N ASP A 139 -3.08 -12.03 -2.92
CA ASP A 139 -3.53 -10.74 -2.42
C ASP A 139 -2.37 -9.75 -2.24
N LEU A 140 -1.26 -10.18 -1.65
CA LEU A 140 -0.06 -9.36 -1.45
C LEU A 140 0.52 -8.86 -2.78
N LEU A 141 0.53 -9.70 -3.82
CA LEU A 141 0.97 -9.31 -5.15
C LEU A 141 0.06 -8.20 -5.70
N TRP A 142 -1.26 -8.39 -5.65
CA TRP A 142 -2.21 -7.38 -6.10
C TRP A 142 -2.07 -6.06 -5.31
N LEU A 143 -1.99 -6.13 -3.99
CA LEU A 143 -1.80 -4.95 -3.14
C LEU A 143 -0.51 -4.20 -3.47
N ARG A 144 0.61 -4.91 -3.61
CA ARG A 144 1.93 -4.31 -3.83
C ARG A 144 1.97 -3.52 -5.13
N TYR A 145 1.58 -4.14 -6.24
CA TYR A 145 1.71 -3.51 -7.55
C TYR A 145 0.59 -2.52 -7.87
N SER A 146 -0.59 -2.67 -7.25
CA SER A 146 -1.72 -1.75 -7.45
C SER A 146 -1.72 -0.52 -6.53
N GLN A 147 -0.67 -0.32 -5.71
CA GLN A 147 -0.65 0.70 -4.66
C GLN A 147 -1.85 0.55 -3.69
N LYS A 148 -2.13 -0.70 -3.29
CA LYS A 148 -3.21 -1.10 -2.38
C LYS A 148 -4.62 -0.74 -2.88
N ARG A 149 -4.81 -0.62 -4.19
CA ARG A 149 -6.13 -0.36 -4.80
C ARG A 149 -6.92 -1.63 -5.08
N PHE A 150 -6.23 -2.72 -5.37
CA PHE A 150 -6.77 -3.99 -5.84
C PHE A 150 -6.30 -5.13 -4.93
N GLY A 151 -7.07 -6.21 -4.90
CA GLY A 151 -6.83 -7.36 -4.02
C GLY A 151 -8.13 -7.93 -3.44
N PHE A 152 -8.07 -9.20 -3.04
CA PHE A 152 -9.16 -9.87 -2.34
C PHE A 152 -9.42 -9.28 -0.95
N SER A 153 -8.39 -8.83 -0.23
CA SER A 153 -8.55 -8.14 1.07
C SER A 153 -9.29 -6.81 0.90
N ILE A 154 -9.00 -6.06 -0.16
CA ILE A 154 -9.71 -4.82 -0.49
C ILE A 154 -11.19 -5.11 -0.78
N GLN A 155 -11.47 -6.15 -1.56
CA GLN A 155 -12.83 -6.57 -1.88
C GLN A 155 -13.59 -7.05 -0.64
N LEU A 156 -12.95 -7.85 0.22
CA LEU A 156 -13.51 -8.32 1.47
C LEU A 156 -13.80 -7.16 2.42
N GLY A 157 -12.87 -6.22 2.57
CA GLY A 157 -13.08 -5.01 3.38
C GLY A 157 -14.27 -4.20 2.91
N ILE A 158 -14.43 -4.01 1.59
CA ILE A 158 -15.61 -3.35 1.01
C ILE A 158 -16.89 -4.14 1.34
N TYR A 159 -16.88 -5.46 1.14
CA TYR A 159 -18.01 -6.33 1.48
C TYR A 159 -18.43 -6.17 2.96
N GLN A 160 -17.46 -6.17 3.88
CA GLN A 160 -17.70 -5.97 5.31
C GLN A 160 -18.25 -4.56 5.62
N THR A 161 -17.74 -3.51 4.96
CA THR A 161 -18.29 -2.15 5.16
C THR A 161 -19.75 -2.01 4.72
N LEU A 162 -20.23 -2.89 3.83
CA LEU A 162 -21.61 -2.94 3.38
C LEU A 162 -22.51 -3.76 4.32
N GLY A 163 -21.96 -4.30 5.41
CA GLY A 163 -22.65 -5.18 6.38
C GLY A 163 -22.37 -6.66 6.17
N GLY A 164 -21.46 -7.02 5.26
CA GLY A 164 -21.08 -8.41 5.00
C GLY A 164 -20.33 -9.07 6.13
N ASN A 165 -20.64 -10.34 6.36
CA ASN A 165 -20.11 -11.17 7.44
C ASN A 165 -20.39 -12.65 7.13
N LEU A 166 -19.96 -13.56 8.01
CA LEU A 166 -20.16 -14.99 7.80
C LEU A 166 -21.65 -15.38 7.68
N GLU A 167 -22.53 -14.80 8.48
CA GLU A 167 -23.98 -15.07 8.43
C GLU A 167 -24.57 -14.72 7.06
N THR A 168 -24.27 -13.52 6.55
CA THR A 168 -24.75 -13.07 5.23
C THR A 168 -24.20 -13.92 4.07
N THR A 169 -23.01 -14.52 4.21
CA THR A 169 -22.53 -15.53 3.23
C THR A 169 -23.32 -16.84 3.28
N LEU A 170 -23.73 -17.29 4.47
CA LEU A 170 -24.55 -18.50 4.66
C LEU A 170 -25.96 -18.30 4.12
N GLU A 171 -26.55 -17.12 4.35
CA GLU A 171 -27.84 -16.71 3.81
C GLU A 171 -27.82 -16.43 2.31
N GLN A 172 -26.62 -16.30 1.72
CA GLN A 172 -26.39 -15.95 0.32
C GLN A 172 -27.11 -14.63 -0.07
N ASP A 173 -26.91 -13.58 0.74
CA ASP A 173 -27.57 -12.28 0.52
C ASP A 173 -27.19 -11.66 -0.84
N ARG A 174 -28.08 -11.87 -1.81
CA ARG A 174 -27.90 -11.40 -3.18
C ARG A 174 -27.81 -9.86 -3.26
N LYS A 175 -28.57 -9.14 -2.44
CA LYS A 175 -28.59 -7.66 -2.49
C LYS A 175 -27.24 -7.11 -2.04
N LEU A 176 -26.61 -7.77 -1.08
CA LEU A 176 -25.28 -7.40 -0.62
C LEU A 176 -24.22 -7.62 -1.70
N ILE A 177 -24.28 -8.74 -2.42
CA ILE A 177 -23.40 -8.99 -3.57
C ILE A 177 -23.63 -7.97 -4.70
N GLU A 178 -24.89 -7.60 -4.98
CA GLU A 178 -25.22 -6.55 -5.94
C GLU A 178 -24.62 -5.19 -5.55
N LYS A 179 -24.71 -4.79 -4.27
CA LYS A 179 -24.08 -3.57 -3.73
C LYS A 179 -22.55 -3.62 -3.80
N LEU A 180 -21.95 -4.77 -3.49
CA LEU A 180 -20.50 -4.97 -3.66
C LEU A 180 -20.12 -4.73 -5.11
N GLY A 181 -20.82 -5.38 -6.05
CA GLY A 181 -20.59 -5.24 -7.49
C GLY A 181 -20.73 -3.80 -7.98
N GLU A 182 -21.67 -3.02 -7.47
CA GLU A 182 -21.78 -1.58 -7.76
C GLU A 182 -20.58 -0.81 -7.22
N ARG A 183 -20.15 -1.10 -5.99
CA ARG A 183 -19.07 -0.39 -5.32
C ARG A 183 -17.70 -0.60 -5.97
N VAL A 184 -17.46 -1.80 -6.50
CA VAL A 184 -16.20 -2.17 -7.17
C VAL A 184 -16.28 -2.08 -8.70
N GLY A 185 -17.42 -1.69 -9.27
CA GLY A 185 -17.59 -1.43 -10.70
C GLY A 185 -17.93 -2.64 -11.57
N TRP A 186 -18.26 -3.79 -10.97
CA TRP A 186 -18.72 -4.99 -11.69
C TRP A 186 -20.19 -4.92 -12.13
N ARG A 187 -20.98 -4.05 -11.48
CA ARG A 187 -22.41 -3.89 -11.75
C ARG A 187 -22.74 -2.42 -11.98
N GLU A 188 -23.49 -2.14 -13.03
CA GLU A 188 -23.93 -0.79 -13.39
C GLU A 188 -25.34 -0.86 -13.99
N ASN A 189 -26.20 0.13 -13.68
CA ASN A 189 -27.57 0.21 -14.22
C ASN A 189 -28.37 -1.09 -14.07
N ASN A 190 -28.24 -1.73 -12.90
CA ASN A 190 -28.86 -3.03 -12.60
C ASN A 190 -28.40 -4.22 -13.45
N ARG A 191 -27.22 -4.15 -14.08
CA ARG A 191 -26.67 -5.22 -14.90
C ARG A 191 -25.23 -5.53 -14.52
N TRP A 192 -24.92 -6.82 -14.44
CA TRP A 192 -23.55 -7.30 -14.32
C TRP A 192 -22.82 -7.09 -15.64
N ARG A 193 -21.62 -6.49 -15.56
CA ARG A 193 -20.75 -6.27 -16.71
C ARG A 193 -19.95 -7.54 -16.97
N LYS A 194 -19.62 -7.79 -18.23
CA LYS A 194 -18.66 -8.85 -18.58
C LYS A 194 -17.28 -8.44 -18.09
N CYS A 195 -16.53 -9.35 -17.47
CA CYS A 195 -15.17 -9.09 -16.98
C CYS A 195 -14.29 -8.45 -18.05
N ASP A 196 -14.35 -8.94 -19.30
CA ASP A 196 -13.58 -8.39 -20.44
C ASP A 196 -13.91 -6.94 -20.80
N LYS A 197 -14.98 -6.38 -20.23
CA LYS A 197 -15.46 -5.01 -20.46
C LYS A 197 -15.33 -4.13 -19.22
N LEU A 198 -14.67 -4.59 -18.16
CA LEU A 198 -14.33 -3.76 -17.01
C LEU A 198 -13.19 -2.79 -17.35
N ASP A 199 -13.02 -1.78 -16.50
CA ASP A 199 -11.90 -0.86 -16.61
C ASP A 199 -10.64 -1.52 -16.07
N TYR A 200 -9.64 -1.73 -16.93
CA TYR A 200 -8.31 -2.24 -16.58
C TYR A 200 -7.26 -1.13 -16.66
N SER A 201 -7.66 0.13 -16.58
CA SER A 201 -6.73 1.24 -16.39
C SER A 201 -6.41 1.45 -14.91
N PRO A 202 -5.37 2.22 -14.57
CA PRO A 202 -5.09 2.63 -13.20
C PRO A 202 -6.25 3.39 -12.51
N ASN A 203 -7.21 3.91 -13.29
CA ASN A 203 -8.36 4.66 -12.78
C ASN A 203 -9.54 3.77 -12.40
N ALA A 204 -9.44 2.46 -12.58
CA ALA A 204 -10.50 1.53 -12.22
C ALA A 204 -10.91 1.69 -10.74
N PRO A 205 -12.18 1.44 -10.39
CA PRO A 205 -12.66 1.55 -9.02
C PRO A 205 -11.82 0.73 -8.04
N VAL A 206 -11.68 1.21 -6.81
CA VAL A 206 -11.00 0.47 -5.74
C VAL A 206 -11.70 -0.89 -5.54
N GLY A 207 -10.92 -1.97 -5.48
CA GLY A 207 -11.41 -3.33 -5.39
C GLY A 207 -11.89 -3.95 -6.71
N CYS A 208 -11.80 -3.24 -7.84
CA CYS A 208 -12.28 -3.76 -9.13
C CYS A 208 -11.58 -5.07 -9.53
N HIS A 209 -10.28 -5.21 -9.23
CA HIS A 209 -9.49 -6.40 -9.60
C HIS A 209 -8.91 -7.10 -8.37
N PRO A 210 -8.65 -8.43 -8.45
CA PRO A 210 -9.02 -9.34 -9.53
C PRO A 210 -10.56 -9.55 -9.61
N SER A 211 -11.10 -9.62 -10.82
CA SER A 211 -12.54 -9.67 -11.10
C SER A 211 -13.01 -11.02 -11.64
N ARG A 212 -12.17 -11.71 -12.44
CA ARG A 212 -12.57 -12.91 -13.20
C ARG A 212 -12.91 -14.09 -12.30
N TRP A 213 -12.21 -14.24 -11.19
CA TRP A 213 -12.43 -15.31 -10.23
C TRP A 213 -13.89 -15.34 -9.72
N TRP A 214 -14.51 -14.17 -9.58
CA TRP A 214 -15.88 -14.03 -9.11
C TRP A 214 -16.94 -14.45 -10.14
N ASN A 215 -16.58 -14.60 -11.41
CA ASN A 215 -17.49 -14.96 -12.51
C ASN A 215 -17.52 -16.48 -12.76
N SER A 216 -17.55 -17.26 -11.68
CA SER A 216 -17.60 -18.73 -11.71
C SER A 216 -18.89 -19.23 -12.37
N PRO A 217 -18.84 -20.33 -13.15
CA PRO A 217 -20.04 -20.94 -13.74
C PRO A 217 -21.08 -21.40 -12.71
N TYR A 218 -20.68 -21.58 -11.45
CA TYR A 218 -21.58 -21.94 -10.34
C TYR A 218 -22.27 -20.73 -9.68
N GLY A 219 -22.04 -19.53 -10.20
CA GLY A 219 -22.71 -18.30 -9.79
C GLY A 219 -22.45 -17.90 -8.33
N SER A 220 -23.45 -17.29 -7.70
CA SER A 220 -23.35 -16.68 -6.37
C SER A 220 -22.96 -17.64 -5.25
N LYS A 221 -23.17 -18.96 -5.41
CA LYS A 221 -22.78 -19.93 -4.37
C LYS A 221 -21.27 -19.93 -4.16
N MET A 222 -20.48 -19.99 -5.23
CA MET A 222 -19.02 -19.98 -5.14
C MET A 222 -18.49 -18.65 -4.59
N THR A 223 -19.12 -17.53 -4.95
CA THR A 223 -18.82 -16.21 -4.36
C THR A 223 -18.94 -16.24 -2.83
N ASN A 224 -20.02 -16.80 -2.30
CA ASN A 224 -20.24 -16.86 -0.84
C ASN A 224 -19.24 -17.81 -0.15
N TYR A 225 -18.95 -18.98 -0.72
CA TYR A 225 -17.93 -19.88 -0.16
C TYR A 225 -16.54 -19.23 -0.15
N PHE A 226 -16.19 -18.51 -1.21
CA PHE A 226 -14.90 -17.85 -1.27
C PHE A 226 -14.83 -16.67 -0.29
N LEU A 227 -15.85 -15.82 -0.18
CA LEU A 227 -15.91 -14.75 0.83
C LEU A 227 -15.77 -15.30 2.26
N ALA A 228 -16.48 -16.39 2.57
CA ALA A 228 -16.33 -17.08 3.85
C ALA A 228 -14.90 -17.61 4.06
N ARG A 229 -14.27 -18.11 3.00
CA ARG A 229 -12.88 -18.56 3.06
C ARG A 229 -11.90 -17.41 3.29
N LEU A 230 -12.08 -16.27 2.63
CA LEU A 230 -11.26 -15.08 2.85
C LEU A 230 -11.31 -14.65 4.32
N MET A 231 -12.52 -14.59 4.91
CA MET A 231 -12.70 -14.28 6.34
C MET A 231 -12.05 -15.32 7.26
N ALA A 232 -12.19 -16.62 6.96
CA ALA A 232 -11.58 -17.69 7.75
C ALA A 232 -10.04 -17.72 7.66
N CYS A 233 -9.46 -17.04 6.67
CA CYS A 233 -8.02 -16.89 6.52
C CYS A 233 -7.48 -15.60 7.15
N ASP A 234 -8.33 -14.82 7.84
CA ASP A 234 -7.97 -13.51 8.43
C ASP A 234 -7.29 -12.57 7.41
N LEU A 235 -7.78 -12.59 6.17
CA LEU A 235 -7.32 -11.71 5.10
C LEU A 235 -7.82 -10.27 5.30
#